data_AF-A0AA39JFH2-F1
#
_entry.id   AF-A0AA39JFH2-F1
#
_cell.length_a   1.000
_cell.length_b   1.000
_cell.length_c   1.000
_cell.angle_alpha   90.00
_cell.angle_beta   90.00
_cell.angle_gamma   90.00
#
_symmetry.space_group_name_H-M   'P 1'
#
loop_
_entity.id
_entity.type
_entity.pdbx_description
1 polymer ?
#
loop_
_entity_poly.entity_id
_entity_poly.type
_entity_poly.pdbx_seq_one_letter_code
_entity_poly.pdbx_strand_id
1 'polypeptide(L)'
;QREEDDDDDDGVLFPWEDEQTLIAELSHDGRVEPDDDENVLKLIDSLANSFTRYSNILVDDIAQTLVPAVRRIKEAHHVLNTRVDDDFGKGLWEFHDACKKMEVATLKDAAGVKEEYEAAQVSIADIMGKLEDAYTRRVQLWVDFEVKLN
;
A
#
# COMPACT_ATOMS: atom_id res chain seq x y z
N GLN A 1 5.74 -23.35 10.30
CA GLN A 1 4.28 -23.33 10.50
C GLN A 1 3.77 -22.06 9.86
N ARG A 2 3.11 -22.19 8.72
CA ARG A 2 2.26 -21.15 8.14
C ARG A 2 0.89 -21.39 8.76
N GLU A 3 0.36 -20.40 9.46
CA GLU A 3 -1.05 -20.35 9.81
C GLU A 3 -1.74 -19.74 8.59
N GLU A 4 -2.29 -20.63 7.76
CA GLU A 4 -3.31 -20.32 6.77
C GLU A 4 -4.67 -20.49 7.47
N ASP A 5 -5.60 -19.61 7.12
CA ASP A 5 -7.06 -19.68 7.29
C ASP A 5 -7.62 -19.51 8.71
N ASP A 6 -8.00 -18.26 9.02
CA ASP A 6 -9.11 -17.97 9.94
C ASP A 6 -9.72 -16.57 9.65
N ASP A 7 -9.93 -16.24 8.37
CA ASP A 7 -10.49 -14.95 7.92
C ASP A 7 -11.82 -15.16 7.15
N ASP A 8 -12.60 -16.17 7.52
CA ASP A 8 -13.83 -16.57 6.80
C ASP A 8 -15.08 -16.67 7.71
N ASP A 9 -15.06 -16.04 8.89
CA ASP A 9 -16.24 -15.88 9.74
C ASP A 9 -16.36 -14.46 10.33
N ASP A 10 -16.14 -13.45 9.48
CA ASP A 10 -16.77 -12.14 9.73
C ASP A 10 -18.24 -12.32 9.34
N GLY A 11 -19.01 -12.93 10.25
CA GLY A 11 -20.41 -13.32 10.04
C GLY A 11 -21.14 -12.21 9.29
N VAL A 12 -21.60 -12.52 8.07
CA VAL A 12 -22.11 -11.56 7.08
C VAL A 12 -23.03 -10.55 7.77
N LEU A 13 -22.47 -9.38 8.14
CA LEU A 13 -23.12 -8.43 9.05
C LEU A 13 -24.45 -7.91 8.48
N PHE A 14 -24.60 -8.02 7.15
CA PHE A 14 -25.81 -7.70 6.40
C PHE A 14 -26.04 -8.73 5.28
N PRO A 15 -26.75 -9.84 5.54
CA PRO A 15 -26.99 -10.92 4.58
C PRO A 15 -28.05 -10.55 3.51
N TRP A 16 -28.50 -9.30 3.47
CA TRP A 16 -29.54 -8.84 2.57
C TRP A 16 -28.97 -8.65 1.15
N GLU A 17 -29.39 -9.53 0.25
CA GLU A 17 -29.10 -9.43 -1.18
C GLU A 17 -30.26 -8.74 -1.94
N ASP A 18 -31.49 -8.90 -1.44
CA ASP A 18 -32.71 -8.29 -1.94
C ASP A 18 -33.62 -7.76 -0.82
N GLU A 19 -34.59 -6.93 -1.20
CA GLU A 19 -35.55 -6.29 -0.31
C GLU A 19 -36.42 -7.34 0.41
N GLN A 20 -36.67 -8.48 -0.22
CA GLN A 20 -37.49 -9.56 0.37
C GLN A 20 -36.79 -10.24 1.55
N THR A 21 -35.48 -10.36 1.50
CA THR A 21 -34.65 -10.93 2.57
C THR A 21 -34.74 -10.08 3.84
N LEU A 22 -34.67 -8.75 3.71
CA LEU A 22 -34.83 -7.84 4.85
C LEU A 22 -36.27 -7.82 5.38
N ILE A 23 -37.27 -7.81 4.50
CA ILE A 23 -38.70 -7.82 4.88
C ILE A 23 -39.04 -9.08 5.69
N ALA A 24 -38.50 -10.24 5.30
CA ALA A 24 -38.70 -11.50 5.99
C ALA A 24 -38.14 -11.48 7.42
N GLU A 25 -36.97 -10.86 7.62
CA GLU A 25 -36.33 -10.70 8.93
C GLU A 25 -37.12 -9.75 9.84
N LEU A 26 -37.54 -8.59 9.32
CA LEU A 26 -38.31 -7.58 10.07
C LEU A 26 -39.72 -8.05 10.43
N SER A 27 -40.30 -8.95 9.65
CA SER A 27 -41.67 -9.46 9.87
C SER A 27 -41.75 -10.55 10.94
N HIS A 28 -40.62 -11.07 11.44
CA HIS A 28 -40.61 -12.19 12.38
C HIS A 28 -40.79 -11.78 13.86
N ASP A 29 -40.59 -10.50 14.21
CA ASP A 29 -40.39 -10.06 15.60
C ASP A 29 -41.65 -9.54 16.34
N GLY A 30 -42.85 -9.96 15.92
CA GLY A 30 -44.10 -9.25 16.28
C GLY A 30 -45.22 -10.04 16.92
N ARG A 31 -44.99 -11.22 17.51
CA ARG A 31 -46.10 -12.02 18.10
C ARG A 31 -46.32 -11.69 19.58
N VAL A 32 -47.36 -10.90 19.85
CA VAL A 32 -47.92 -10.72 21.21
C VAL A 32 -49.04 -11.75 21.41
N GLU A 33 -49.04 -12.49 22.51
CA GLU A 33 -50.13 -13.42 22.85
C GLU A 33 -51.44 -12.63 23.10
N PRO A 34 -52.55 -12.98 22.44
CA PRO A 34 -53.81 -12.25 22.58
C PRO A 34 -54.55 -12.62 23.88
N ASP A 35 -55.23 -11.62 24.47
CA ASP A 35 -56.14 -11.77 25.62
C ASP A 35 -57.53 -12.28 25.18
N ASP A 36 -58.20 -13.11 25.99
CA ASP A 36 -59.37 -13.94 25.62
C ASP A 36 -60.72 -13.19 25.54
N ASP A 37 -60.76 -11.87 25.75
CA ASP A 37 -62.00 -11.10 25.72
C ASP A 37 -62.48 -10.86 24.27
N GLU A 38 -63.63 -11.45 23.90
CA GLU A 38 -64.21 -11.43 22.55
C GLU A 38 -64.47 -10.00 22.00
N ASN A 39 -64.78 -9.02 22.86
CA ASN A 39 -64.96 -7.63 22.42
C ASN A 39 -63.63 -6.93 22.18
N VAL A 40 -62.62 -7.27 23.00
CA VAL A 40 -61.24 -6.80 22.84
C VAL A 40 -60.63 -7.44 21.59
N LEU A 41 -60.87 -8.72 21.32
CA LEU A 41 -60.45 -9.43 20.12
C LEU A 41 -61.04 -8.81 18.84
N LYS A 42 -62.33 -8.44 18.82
CA LYS A 42 -62.94 -7.75 17.66
C LYS A 42 -62.36 -6.36 17.42
N LEU A 43 -62.04 -5.63 18.49
CA LEU A 43 -61.39 -4.32 18.39
C LEU A 43 -59.93 -4.46 17.96
N ILE A 44 -59.20 -5.42 18.52
CA ILE A 44 -57.85 -5.80 18.13
C ILE A 44 -57.84 -6.20 16.66
N ASP A 45 -58.78 -7.01 16.16
CA ASP A 45 -58.79 -7.45 14.77
C ASP A 45 -59.12 -6.30 13.80
N SER A 46 -60.05 -5.42 14.18
CA SER A 46 -60.36 -4.20 13.41
C SER A 46 -59.18 -3.23 13.36
N LEU A 47 -58.37 -3.16 14.42
CA LEU A 47 -57.25 -2.25 14.57
C LEU A 47 -55.94 -2.87 14.02
N ALA A 48 -55.78 -4.18 14.15
CA ALA A 48 -54.65 -4.96 13.64
C ALA A 48 -54.56 -4.80 12.13
N ASN A 49 -55.68 -4.88 11.41
CA ASN A 49 -55.67 -4.72 9.96
C ASN A 49 -55.12 -3.36 9.49
N SER A 50 -55.41 -2.27 10.21
CA SER A 50 -54.88 -0.94 9.87
C SER A 50 -53.42 -0.78 10.30
N PHE A 51 -53.03 -1.30 11.47
CA PHE A 51 -51.64 -1.30 11.92
C PHE A 51 -50.73 -2.21 11.09
N THR A 52 -51.17 -3.41 10.72
CA THR A 52 -50.45 -4.32 9.82
C THR A 52 -50.23 -3.69 8.47
N ARG A 53 -51.23 -3.00 7.91
CA ARG A 53 -51.07 -2.28 6.64
C ARG A 53 -50.02 -1.17 6.73
N TYR A 54 -50.05 -0.37 7.80
CA TYR A 54 -49.07 0.70 8.00
C TYR A 54 -47.67 0.14 8.30
N SER A 55 -47.58 -0.92 9.09
CA SER A 55 -46.35 -1.64 9.40
C SER A 55 -45.69 -2.17 8.13
N ASN A 56 -46.46 -2.80 7.23
CA ASN A 56 -45.95 -3.32 5.97
C ASN A 56 -45.42 -2.20 5.05
N ILE A 57 -46.09 -1.03 5.03
CA ILE A 57 -45.61 0.13 4.26
C ILE A 57 -44.27 0.63 4.83
N LEU A 58 -44.14 0.68 6.15
CA LEU A 58 -42.91 1.14 6.80
C LEU A 58 -41.75 0.15 6.59
N VAL A 59 -42.02 -1.14 6.68
CA VAL A 59 -41.03 -2.20 6.44
C VAL A 59 -40.56 -2.20 4.97
N ASP A 60 -41.48 -1.98 4.03
CA ASP A 60 -41.15 -1.81 2.61
C ASP A 60 -40.30 -0.56 2.35
N ASP A 61 -40.63 0.58 2.97
CA ASP A 61 -39.85 1.83 2.88
C ASP A 61 -38.42 1.67 3.43
N ILE A 62 -38.28 0.97 4.57
CA ILE A 62 -36.98 0.64 5.17
C ILE A 62 -36.17 -0.26 4.21
N ALA A 63 -36.80 -1.27 3.62
CA ALA A 63 -36.14 -2.17 2.68
C ALA A 63 -35.69 -1.46 1.40
N GLN A 64 -36.55 -0.63 0.83
CA GLN A 64 -36.23 0.18 -0.35
C GLN A 64 -35.11 1.19 -0.09
N THR A 65 -34.90 1.59 1.16
CA THR A 65 -33.83 2.52 1.54
C THR A 65 -32.51 1.80 1.84
N LEU A 66 -32.55 0.75 2.67
CA LEU A 66 -31.35 0.12 3.21
C LEU A 66 -30.68 -0.84 2.22
N VAL A 67 -31.46 -1.63 1.47
CA VAL A 67 -30.88 -2.64 0.56
C VAL A 67 -30.03 -2.00 -0.55
N PRO A 68 -30.46 -0.92 -1.23
CA PRO A 68 -29.60 -0.26 -2.21
C PRO A 68 -28.34 0.36 -1.60
N ALA A 69 -28.41 0.86 -0.37
CA ALA A 69 -27.25 1.43 0.32
C ALA A 69 -26.22 0.34 0.65
N VAL A 70 -26.67 -0.79 1.21
CA VAL A 70 -25.80 -1.94 1.51
C VAL A 70 -25.20 -2.51 0.24
N ARG A 71 -25.98 -2.64 -0.84
CA ARG A 71 -25.49 -3.12 -2.15
C ARG A 71 -24.37 -2.23 -2.69
N ARG A 72 -24.53 -0.90 -2.64
CA ARG A 72 -23.47 0.04 -3.05
C ARG A 72 -22.21 -0.08 -2.21
N ILE A 73 -22.33 -0.30 -0.91
CA ILE A 73 -21.18 -0.51 -0.03
C ILE A 73 -20.47 -1.82 -0.41
N LYS A 74 -21.20 -2.92 -0.58
CA LYS A 74 -20.65 -4.21 -1.04
C LYS A 74 -19.93 -4.07 -2.38
N GLU A 75 -20.54 -3.38 -3.35
CA GLU A 75 -19.94 -3.11 -4.66
C GLU A 75 -18.66 -2.27 -4.55
N ALA A 76 -18.67 -1.20 -3.75
CA ALA A 76 -17.48 -0.37 -3.54
C ALA A 76 -16.33 -1.15 -2.88
N HIS A 77 -16.63 -1.97 -1.87
CA HIS A 77 -15.65 -2.88 -1.25
C HIS A 77 -15.12 -3.90 -2.25
N HIS A 78 -16.00 -4.49 -3.07
CA HIS A 78 -15.58 -5.42 -4.11
C HIS A 78 -14.65 -4.76 -5.13
N VAL A 79 -14.97 -3.54 -5.56
CA VAL A 79 -14.10 -2.76 -6.46
C VAL A 79 -12.76 -2.46 -5.80
N LEU A 80 -12.73 -2.11 -4.51
CA LEU A 80 -11.48 -1.85 -3.78
C LEU A 80 -10.62 -3.11 -3.66
N ASN A 81 -11.21 -4.27 -3.41
CA ASN A 81 -10.49 -5.54 -3.28
C ASN A 81 -10.03 -6.11 -4.63
N THR A 82 -10.78 -5.87 -5.71
CA THR A 82 -10.48 -6.46 -7.03
C THR A 82 -9.67 -5.56 -7.93
N ARG A 83 -9.78 -4.24 -7.79
CA ARG A 83 -8.94 -3.32 -8.57
C ARG A 83 -7.57 -3.23 -7.94
N VAL A 84 -6.59 -3.78 -8.64
CA VAL A 84 -5.19 -3.41 -8.45
C VAL A 84 -5.06 -1.92 -8.79
N ASP A 85 -4.46 -1.16 -7.88
CA ASP A 85 -4.13 0.24 -8.12
C ASP A 85 -3.00 0.31 -9.16
N ASP A 86 -3.38 0.40 -10.43
CA ASP A 86 -2.45 0.47 -11.56
C ASP A 86 -1.51 1.68 -11.46
N ASP A 87 -1.97 2.79 -10.88
CA ASP A 87 -1.16 3.99 -10.69
C ASP A 87 -0.09 3.75 -9.62
N PHE A 88 -0.44 3.07 -8.53
CA PHE A 88 0.54 2.61 -7.54
C PHE A 88 1.56 1.66 -8.16
N GLY A 89 1.10 0.67 -8.95
CA GLY A 89 1.98 -0.27 -9.65
C GLY A 89 2.95 0.43 -10.61
N LYS A 90 2.45 1.40 -11.37
CA LYS A 90 3.25 2.25 -12.26
C LYS A 90 4.28 3.07 -11.47
N GLY A 91 3.86 3.70 -10.37
CA GLY A 91 4.76 4.47 -9.50
C GLY A 91 5.89 3.62 -8.92
N LEU A 92 5.58 2.38 -8.50
CA LEU A 92 6.60 1.43 -8.03
C LEU A 92 7.60 1.05 -9.13
N TRP A 93 7.11 0.87 -10.36
CA TRP A 93 7.97 0.55 -11.50
C TRP A 93 8.88 1.72 -11.90
N GLU A 94 8.35 2.94 -11.94
CA GLU A 94 9.13 4.15 -12.20
C GLU A 94 10.20 4.39 -11.13
N PHE A 95 9.85 4.16 -9.86
CA PHE A 95 10.79 4.23 -8.74
C PHE A 95 11.92 3.20 -8.90
N HIS A 96 11.59 1.95 -9.23
CA HIS A 96 12.58 0.90 -9.46
C HIS A 96 13.56 1.26 -10.60
N ASP A 97 13.04 1.78 -11.72
CA ASP A 97 13.88 2.20 -12.85
C ASP A 97 14.80 3.38 -12.47
N ALA A 98 14.29 4.34 -11.69
CA ALA A 98 15.09 5.44 -11.17
C ALA A 98 16.21 4.95 -10.24
N CYS A 99 15.93 4.02 -9.33
CA CYS A 99 16.94 3.41 -8.46
C CYS A 99 18.04 2.72 -9.27
N LYS A 100 17.66 1.95 -10.30
CA LYS A 100 18.61 1.25 -11.17
C LYS A 100 19.50 2.23 -11.94
N LYS A 101 18.94 3.32 -12.46
CA LYS A 101 19.71 4.37 -13.13
C LYS A 101 20.71 5.04 -12.17
N MET A 102 20.27 5.33 -10.95
CA MET A 102 21.12 5.89 -9.91
C MET A 102 22.28 4.94 -9.55
N GLU A 103 22.01 3.64 -9.39
CA GLU A 103 23.04 2.63 -9.12
C GLU A 103 24.08 2.55 -10.24
N VAL A 104 23.66 2.55 -11.50
CA VAL A 104 24.58 2.54 -12.64
C VAL A 104 25.46 3.80 -12.66
N ALA A 105 24.87 4.97 -12.38
CA ALA A 105 25.60 6.22 -12.32
C ALA A 105 26.65 6.21 -11.18
N THR A 106 26.27 5.77 -9.98
CA THR A 106 27.20 5.74 -8.83
C THR A 106 28.33 4.73 -9.04
N LEU A 107 28.06 3.57 -9.66
CA LEU A 107 29.11 2.61 -10.03
C LEU A 107 30.09 3.20 -11.05
N LYS A 108 29.58 3.94 -12.04
CA LYS A 108 30.42 4.62 -13.04
C LYS A 108 31.30 5.68 -12.39
N ASP A 109 30.72 6.50 -11.51
CA ASP A 109 31.47 7.56 -10.81
C ASP A 109 32.55 6.95 -9.90
N ALA A 110 32.23 5.88 -9.18
CA ALA A 110 33.21 5.16 -8.36
C ALA A 110 34.37 4.59 -9.18
N ALA A 111 34.08 4.04 -10.37
CA ALA A 111 35.10 3.56 -11.29
C ALA A 111 35.98 4.71 -11.81
N GLY A 112 35.39 5.85 -12.17
CA GLY A 112 36.12 7.03 -12.62
C GLY A 112 37.04 7.61 -11.54
N VAL A 113 36.56 7.71 -10.30
CA VAL A 113 37.40 8.15 -9.17
C VAL A 113 38.60 7.23 -8.95
N LYS A 114 38.40 5.91 -9.09
CA LYS A 114 39.49 4.93 -8.95
C LYS A 114 40.53 5.10 -10.05
N GLU A 115 40.09 5.27 -11.30
CA GLU A 115 40.99 5.47 -12.45
C GLU A 115 41.84 6.74 -12.27
N GLU A 116 41.21 7.86 -11.92
CA GLU A 116 41.90 9.13 -11.66
C GLU A 116 42.88 9.02 -10.48
N TYR A 117 42.50 8.28 -9.44
CA TYR A 117 43.38 8.01 -8.29
C TYR A 117 44.63 7.21 -8.69
N GLU A 118 44.45 6.13 -9.47
CA GLU A 118 45.56 5.31 -9.97
C GLU A 118 46.48 6.14 -10.89
N ALA A 119 45.91 6.95 -11.77
CA ALA A 119 46.68 7.86 -12.63
C ALA A 119 47.48 8.89 -11.82
N ALA A 120 46.87 9.48 -10.79
CA ALA A 120 47.55 10.41 -9.88
C ALA A 120 48.70 9.71 -9.13
N GLN A 121 48.52 8.47 -8.69
CA GLN A 121 49.56 7.70 -8.01
C GLN A 121 50.77 7.46 -8.92
N VAL A 122 50.54 7.08 -10.18
CA VAL A 122 51.61 6.91 -11.18
C VAL A 122 52.34 8.23 -11.43
N SER A 123 51.60 9.34 -11.57
CA SER A 123 52.18 10.68 -11.76
C SER A 123 53.05 11.10 -10.57
N ILE A 124 52.59 10.86 -9.34
CA ILE A 124 53.37 11.14 -8.12
C ILE A 124 54.65 10.33 -8.09
N ALA A 125 54.60 9.04 -8.44
CA ALA A 125 55.77 8.17 -8.47
C ALA A 125 56.81 8.67 -9.50
N ASP A 126 56.37 9.07 -10.70
CA ASP A 126 57.23 9.65 -11.73
C ASP A 126 57.90 10.96 -11.26
N ILE A 127 57.14 11.86 -10.64
CA ILE A 127 57.67 13.12 -10.10
C ILE A 127 58.68 12.86 -8.98
N MET A 128 58.40 11.91 -8.08
CA MET A 128 59.32 11.54 -7.02
C MET A 128 60.63 10.96 -7.57
N GLY A 129 60.55 10.09 -8.60
CA GLY A 129 61.75 9.58 -9.27
C GLY A 129 62.59 10.69 -9.89
N LYS A 130 61.96 11.63 -10.61
CA LYS A 130 62.65 12.81 -11.19
C LYS A 130 63.31 13.67 -10.12
N LEU A 131 62.68 13.79 -8.95
CA LEU A 131 63.23 14.55 -7.83
C LEU A 131 64.47 13.87 -7.24
N GLU A 132 64.44 12.55 -7.07
CA GLU A 132 65.57 11.75 -6.60
C GLU A 132 66.76 11.82 -7.57
N ASP A 133 66.50 11.71 -8.87
CA ASP A 133 67.53 11.87 -9.92
C ASP A 133 68.15 13.28 -9.87
N ALA A 134 67.33 14.31 -9.70
CA ALA A 134 67.82 15.69 -9.59
C ALA A 134 68.69 15.90 -8.34
N TYR A 135 68.31 15.32 -7.19
CA TYR A 135 69.13 15.35 -5.98
C TYR A 135 70.45 14.61 -6.16
N THR A 136 70.43 13.44 -6.77
CA THR A 136 71.63 12.65 -7.07
C THR A 136 72.57 13.40 -7.99
N ARG A 137 72.04 14.01 -9.06
CA ARG A 137 72.81 14.86 -9.96
C ARG A 137 73.43 16.06 -9.26
N ARG A 138 72.68 16.71 -8.35
CA ARG A 138 73.22 17.83 -7.56
C ARG A 138 74.39 17.40 -6.69
N VAL A 139 74.28 16.24 -6.03
CA VAL A 139 75.38 15.68 -5.21
C VAL A 139 76.61 15.41 -6.09
N GLN A 140 76.43 14.78 -7.25
CA GLN A 140 77.54 14.52 -8.17
C GLN A 140 78.22 15.81 -8.64
N LEU A 141 77.45 16.82 -9.04
CA LEU A 141 77.98 18.12 -9.46
C LEU A 141 78.77 18.80 -8.33
N TRP A 142 78.33 18.63 -7.08
CA TRP A 142 79.04 19.17 -5.92
C TRP A 142 80.39 18.49 -5.73
N VAL A 143 80.43 17.15 -5.80
CA VAL A 143 81.68 16.38 -5.73
C VAL A 143 82.62 16.76 -6.87
N ASP A 144 82.13 16.83 -8.10
CA ASP A 144 82.92 17.23 -9.28
C ASP A 144 83.51 18.64 -9.14
N PHE A 145 82.78 19.54 -8.47
CA PHE A 145 83.25 20.89 -8.19
C PHE A 145 84.37 20.89 -7.13
N GLU A 146 84.22 20.18 -6.02
CA GLU A 146 85.25 20.05 -4.98
C GLU A 146 86.55 19.42 -5.51
N VAL A 147 86.44 18.41 -6.38
CA VAL A 147 87.60 17.77 -7.02
C VAL A 147 88.37 18.73 -7.93
N LYS A 148 87.68 19.66 -8.60
CA LYS A 148 88.33 20.66 -9.48
C LYS A 148 88.94 21.83 -8.73
N LEU A 149 88.56 22.02 -7.47
CA LEU A 149 89.00 23.15 -6.65
C LEU A 149 90.28 22.84 -5.85
N ASN A 150 90.55 21.54 -5.61
CA ASN A 150 91.76 21.01 -5.00
C ASN A 150 92.77 20.54 -6.06
#